data_AF-A0A6P7KV54-F1
#
_entry.id   AF-A0A6P7KV54-F1
#
_cell.length_a   1.000
_cell.length_b   1.000
_cell.length_c   1.000
_cell.angle_alpha   90.00
_cell.angle_beta   90.00
_cell.angle_gamma   90.00
#
_symmetry.space_group_name_H-M   'P 1'
#
loop_
_entity.id
_entity.type
_entity.pdbx_description
1 polymer ?
#
loop_
_entity_poly.entity_id
_entity_poly.type
_entity_poly.pdbx_seq_one_letter_code
_entity_poly.pdbx_strand_id
1 'polypeptide(L)'
;MINKCLYATGAEHIRQTVTYYISHERKLYLTTQDNMAGIGAFLKNAWNKEPVIFVSCAIGLVGLALPFISPITKYSGMINSSVPYTYPVPVRDDGNMPDVPAHPREPKGNNLEWLKKL
;
A
#
# COMPACT_ATOMS: atom_id res chain seq x y z
N MET A 1 61.70 -15.20 3.39
CA MET A 1 60.78 -16.02 4.21
C MET A 1 59.58 -15.23 4.77
N ILE A 2 59.72 -13.92 5.01
CA ILE A 2 58.70 -13.06 5.64
C ILE A 2 57.43 -12.86 4.78
N ASN A 3 57.55 -12.76 3.45
CA ASN A 3 56.40 -12.52 2.54
C ASN A 3 55.39 -13.68 2.46
N LYS A 4 55.76 -14.92 2.85
CA LYS A 4 54.82 -16.06 2.88
C LYS A 4 53.94 -16.06 4.15
N CYS A 5 54.45 -15.55 5.28
CA CYS A 5 53.67 -15.45 6.53
C CYS A 5 52.62 -14.33 6.49
N LEU A 6 52.90 -13.22 5.79
CA LEU A 6 51.95 -12.11 5.64
C LEU A 6 50.74 -12.51 4.78
N TYR A 7 50.99 -13.25 3.68
CA TYR A 7 49.93 -13.74 2.80
C TYR A 7 49.02 -14.77 3.48
N ALA A 8 49.59 -15.63 4.33
CA ALA A 8 48.82 -16.59 5.12
C ALA A 8 47.90 -15.90 6.15
N THR A 9 48.39 -14.86 6.83
CA THR A 9 47.61 -14.13 7.84
C THR A 9 46.45 -13.33 7.22
N GLY A 10 46.69 -12.70 6.05
CA GLY A 10 45.64 -11.97 5.33
C GLY A 10 44.56 -12.89 4.75
N ALA A 11 44.93 -14.07 4.25
CA ALA A 11 43.98 -15.04 3.71
C ALA A 11 43.06 -15.65 4.78
N GLU A 12 43.59 -15.94 5.97
CA GLU A 12 42.80 -16.45 7.10
C GLU A 12 41.80 -15.40 7.63
N HIS A 13 42.19 -14.12 7.65
CA HIS A 13 41.29 -13.04 8.05
C HIS A 13 40.13 -12.84 7.05
N ILE A 14 40.41 -12.92 5.74
CA ILE A 14 39.38 -12.86 4.69
C ILE A 14 38.46 -14.08 4.75
N ARG A 15 39.00 -15.28 5.02
CA ARG A 15 38.21 -16.51 5.19
C ARG A 15 37.27 -16.42 6.38
N GLN A 16 37.73 -15.84 7.50
CA GLN A 16 36.88 -15.61 8.65
C GLN A 16 35.77 -14.62 8.33
N THR A 17 36.08 -13.44 7.79
CA THR A 17 35.05 -12.43 7.48
C THR A 17 34.02 -12.93 6.49
N VAL A 18 34.43 -13.60 5.40
CA VAL A 18 33.50 -14.19 4.43
C VAL A 18 32.60 -15.23 5.08
N THR A 19 33.13 -16.08 5.97
CA THR A 19 32.32 -17.10 6.68
C THR A 19 31.32 -16.47 7.64
N TYR A 20 31.70 -15.40 8.35
CA TYR A 20 30.80 -14.66 9.23
C TYR A 20 29.67 -13.99 8.45
N TYR A 21 29.98 -13.35 7.31
CA TYR A 21 28.96 -12.73 6.44
C TYR A 21 27.98 -13.78 5.88
N ILE A 22 28.48 -14.89 5.33
CA ILE A 22 27.64 -15.97 4.79
C ILE A 22 26.79 -16.64 5.90
N SER A 23 27.33 -16.78 7.12
CA SER A 23 26.59 -17.34 8.26
C SER A 23 25.49 -16.41 8.76
N HIS A 24 25.74 -15.09 8.75
CA HIS A 24 24.76 -14.10 9.19
C HIS A 24 23.60 -13.97 8.20
N GLU A 25 23.90 -13.96 6.90
CA GLU A 25 22.86 -14.07 5.86
C GLU A 25 22.07 -15.38 6.04
N ARG A 26 22.77 -16.48 6.36
CA ARG A 26 22.13 -17.77 6.68
C ARG A 26 21.14 -17.76 7.81
N LYS A 27 21.51 -17.16 8.94
CA LYS A 27 20.57 -16.99 10.04
C LYS A 27 19.40 -16.10 9.64
N LEU A 28 19.62 -15.06 8.85
CA LEU A 28 18.55 -14.14 8.43
C LEU A 28 17.51 -14.85 7.55
N TYR A 29 17.94 -15.65 6.55
CA TYR A 29 17.01 -16.36 5.69
C TYR A 29 16.35 -17.57 6.39
N LEU A 30 17.06 -18.27 7.27
CA LEU A 30 16.50 -19.40 8.02
C LEU A 30 15.43 -18.92 9.01
N THR A 31 15.74 -17.88 9.80
CA THR A 31 14.76 -17.29 10.74
C THR A 31 13.55 -16.75 10.00
N THR A 32 13.72 -16.14 8.83
CA THR A 32 12.59 -15.67 8.01
C THR A 32 11.71 -16.84 7.56
N GLN A 33 12.29 -17.95 7.09
CA GLN A 33 11.52 -19.13 6.68
C GLN A 33 10.83 -19.82 7.87
N ASP A 34 11.54 -19.97 9.00
CA ASP A 34 11.00 -20.59 10.21
C ASP A 34 9.86 -19.76 10.82
N ASN A 35 10.01 -18.43 10.81
CA ASN A 35 8.96 -17.50 11.23
C ASN A 35 7.72 -17.57 10.32
N MET A 36 7.92 -17.65 9.00
CA MET A 36 6.83 -17.80 8.02
C MET A 36 6.09 -19.14 8.18
N ALA A 37 6.81 -20.22 8.47
CA ALA A 37 6.23 -21.52 8.79
C ALA A 37 5.44 -21.50 10.12
N GLY A 38 5.97 -20.80 11.14
CA GLY A 38 5.31 -20.61 12.43
C GLY A 38 4.01 -19.80 12.33
N ILE A 39 3.99 -18.73 11.53
CA ILE A 39 2.80 -17.92 11.26
C ILE A 39 1.72 -18.78 10.57
N GLY A 40 2.08 -19.52 9.52
CA GLY A 40 1.12 -20.39 8.82
C GLY A 40 0.49 -21.47 9.73
N ALA A 41 1.28 -22.08 10.61
CA ALA A 41 0.78 -23.04 11.60
C ALA A 41 -0.17 -22.37 12.62
N PHE A 42 0.14 -21.15 13.08
CA PHE A 42 -0.72 -20.38 13.96
C PHE A 42 -2.05 -20.02 13.30
N LEU A 43 -2.05 -19.54 12.06
CA LEU A 43 -3.29 -19.22 11.32
C LEU A 43 -4.20 -20.45 11.19
N LYS A 44 -3.64 -21.61 10.83
CA LYS A 44 -4.42 -22.85 10.72
C LYS A 44 -5.00 -23.29 12.07
N ASN A 45 -4.23 -23.12 13.14
CA ASN A 45 -4.70 -23.40 14.50
C ASN A 45 -5.78 -22.41 14.97
N ALA A 46 -5.62 -21.11 14.69
CA ALA A 46 -6.58 -20.06 15.02
C ALA A 46 -7.92 -20.25 14.29
N TRP A 47 -7.89 -20.67 13.02
CA TRP A 47 -9.09 -21.01 12.25
C TRP A 47 -9.85 -22.20 12.84
N ASN A 48 -9.14 -23.23 13.31
CA ASN A 48 -9.76 -24.45 13.84
C ASN A 48 -10.28 -24.31 15.28
N LYS A 49 -9.63 -23.47 16.10
CA LYS A 49 -10.02 -23.29 17.51
C LYS A 49 -11.00 -22.15 17.71
N GLU A 50 -10.74 -21.00 17.10
CA GLU A 50 -11.48 -19.75 17.34
C GLU A 50 -11.81 -19.05 16.02
N PRO A 51 -12.63 -19.68 15.15
CA PRO A 51 -12.91 -19.15 13.81
C PRO A 51 -13.56 -17.76 13.85
N VAL A 52 -14.40 -17.49 14.85
CA VAL A 52 -15.11 -16.21 14.99
C VAL A 52 -14.12 -15.06 15.20
N ILE A 53 -13.16 -15.22 16.11
CA ILE A 53 -12.17 -14.18 16.44
C ILE A 53 -11.21 -13.98 15.26
N PHE A 54 -10.79 -15.06 14.61
CA PHE A 54 -9.94 -14.99 13.43
C PHE A 54 -10.62 -14.21 12.29
N VAL A 55 -11.87 -14.56 11.97
CA VAL A 55 -12.64 -13.91 10.90
C VAL A 55 -12.90 -12.44 11.24
N SER A 56 -13.23 -12.10 12.49
CA SER A 56 -13.45 -10.70 12.88
C SER A 56 -12.19 -9.84 12.69
N CYS A 57 -11.02 -10.37 13.10
CA CYS A 57 -9.76 -9.67 12.90
C CYS A 57 -9.42 -9.54 11.41
N ALA A 58 -9.63 -10.60 10.62
CA ALA A 58 -9.39 -10.57 9.19
C ALA A 58 -10.26 -9.53 8.47
N ILE A 59 -11.58 -9.51 8.74
CA ILE A 59 -12.50 -8.54 8.15
C ILE A 59 -12.14 -7.12 8.60
N GLY A 60 -11.76 -6.91 9.86
CA GLY A 60 -11.33 -5.61 10.35
C GLY A 60 -10.10 -5.08 9.60
N LEU A 61 -9.07 -5.92 9.42
CA LEU A 61 -7.87 -5.54 8.67
C LEU A 61 -8.17 -5.30 7.18
N VAL A 62 -8.98 -6.16 6.57
CA VAL A 62 -9.39 -6.01 5.17
C VAL A 62 -10.20 -4.73 4.98
N GLY A 63 -11.14 -4.42 5.88
CA GLY A 63 -11.94 -3.20 5.84
C GLY A 63 -11.11 -1.92 5.99
N LEU A 64 -10.01 -1.97 6.74
CA LEU A 64 -9.07 -0.85 6.84
C LEU A 64 -8.17 -0.72 5.62
N ALA A 65 -7.71 -1.82 5.04
CA ALA A 65 -6.77 -1.80 3.91
C ALA A 65 -7.46 -1.51 2.57
N LEU A 66 -8.66 -2.05 2.34
CA LEU A 66 -9.38 -1.98 1.06
C LEU A 66 -9.63 -0.55 0.57
N PRO A 67 -10.03 0.44 1.39
CA PRO A 67 -10.25 1.80 0.93
C PRO A 67 -9.02 2.45 0.30
N PHE A 68 -7.81 2.12 0.78
CA PHE A 68 -6.54 2.67 0.29
C PHE A 68 -6.03 1.99 -0.98
N ILE A 69 -6.33 0.69 -1.14
CA ILE A 69 -5.89 -0.09 -2.31
C ILE A 69 -6.89 0.06 -3.47
N SER A 70 -8.17 0.25 -3.16
CA SER A 70 -9.23 0.25 -4.16
C SER A 70 -9.21 1.54 -5.01
N PRO A 71 -9.07 1.44 -6.35
CA PRO A 71 -9.20 2.60 -7.23
C PRO A 71 -10.63 3.13 -7.28
N ILE A 72 -11.62 2.36 -6.80
CA ILE A 72 -13.04 2.70 -6.84
C ILE A 72 -13.40 3.72 -5.74
N THR A 73 -12.66 3.74 -4.63
CA THR A 73 -12.90 4.66 -3.50
C THR A 73 -12.93 6.13 -3.95
N LYS A 74 -12.12 6.48 -4.95
CA LYS A 74 -12.11 7.83 -5.55
C LYS A 74 -13.48 8.27 -6.07
N TYR A 75 -14.21 7.36 -6.74
CA TYR A 75 -15.51 7.69 -7.32
C TYR A 75 -16.57 7.94 -6.25
N SER A 76 -16.49 7.26 -5.10
CA SER A 76 -17.39 7.54 -3.97
C SER A 76 -17.30 8.99 -3.51
N GLY A 77 -16.07 9.52 -3.34
CA GLY A 77 -15.84 10.92 -3.00
C GLY A 77 -16.32 11.89 -4.09
N MET A 78 -16.06 11.56 -5.36
CA MET A 78 -16.49 12.38 -6.50
C MET A 78 -18.02 12.42 -6.65
N ILE A 79 -18.73 11.33 -6.36
CA ILE A 79 -20.20 11.30 -6.38
C ILE A 79 -20.73 12.23 -5.29
N ASN A 80 -20.21 12.10 -4.07
CA ASN A 80 -20.69 12.89 -2.94
C ASN A 80 -20.48 14.41 -3.15
N SER A 81 -19.37 14.82 -3.78
CA SER A 81 -19.13 16.23 -4.09
C SER A 81 -19.94 16.76 -5.28
N SER A 82 -20.41 15.88 -6.16
CA SER A 82 -21.15 16.25 -7.37
C SER A 82 -22.66 16.38 -7.15
N VAL A 83 -23.19 15.95 -5.99
CA VAL A 83 -24.62 16.05 -5.67
C VAL A 83 -24.93 17.42 -5.05
N PRO A 84 -25.69 18.29 -5.72
CA PRO A 84 -26.04 19.60 -5.18
C PRO A 84 -27.21 19.48 -4.19
N TYR A 85 -26.93 19.45 -2.89
CA TYR A 85 -27.97 19.53 -1.85
C TYR A 85 -28.49 20.94 -1.61
N THR A 86 -27.70 21.95 -1.98
CA THR A 86 -28.06 23.37 -1.91
C THR A 86 -28.18 23.91 -3.32
N TYR A 87 -29.12 24.84 -3.53
CA TYR A 87 -29.26 25.50 -4.82
C TYR A 87 -27.97 26.26 -5.19
N PRO A 88 -27.34 25.98 -6.35
CA PRO A 88 -26.11 26.64 -6.75
C PRO A 88 -26.41 28.07 -7.17
N VAL A 89 -25.99 29.03 -6.35
CA VAL A 89 -26.19 30.47 -6.60
C VAL A 89 -25.21 30.92 -7.71
N PRO A 90 -25.71 31.52 -8.81
CA PRO A 90 -24.85 32.03 -9.87
C PRO A 90 -23.92 33.14 -9.38
N VAL A 91 -22.68 33.13 -9.86
CA VAL A 91 -21.71 34.19 -9.59
C VAL A 91 -22.01 35.39 -10.48
N ARG A 92 -21.77 36.61 -9.97
CA ARG A 92 -21.90 37.84 -10.75
C ARG A 92 -20.70 37.94 -11.71
N ASP A 93 -20.98 38.21 -12.98
CA ASP A 93 -19.95 38.38 -14.00
C ASP A 93 -19.19 39.70 -13.84
N ASP A 94 -17.85 39.61 -13.78
CA ASP A 94 -16.91 40.74 -13.74
C ASP A 94 -16.20 40.96 -15.09
N GLY A 95 -16.49 40.14 -16.10
CA GLY A 95 -15.90 40.17 -17.43
C GLY A 95 -14.59 39.37 -17.57
N ASN A 96 -14.07 38.76 -16.49
CA ASN A 96 -12.81 38.00 -16.51
C ASN A 96 -12.90 36.66 -15.74
N MET A 97 -13.96 35.89 -16.00
CA MET A 97 -14.15 34.54 -15.44
C MET A 97 -14.12 33.43 -16.53
N PRO A 98 -12.93 33.07 -17.07
CA PRO A 98 -12.77 32.08 -18.13
C PRO A 98 -12.94 30.62 -17.67
N ASP A 99 -13.36 30.38 -16.43
CA ASP A 99 -13.65 29.07 -15.83
C ASP A 99 -15.14 28.88 -15.46
N VAL A 100 -15.88 29.96 -15.19
CA VAL A 100 -17.32 29.91 -14.87
C VAL A 100 -18.19 29.79 -16.14
N PRO A 101 -19.10 28.82 -16.26
CA PRO A 101 -20.02 28.73 -17.39
C PRO A 101 -21.13 29.77 -17.31
N ALA A 102 -21.52 30.36 -18.44
CA ALA A 102 -22.66 31.28 -18.50
C ALA A 102 -24.00 30.53 -18.60
N HIS A 103 -23.98 29.27 -19.05
CA HIS A 103 -25.17 28.44 -19.19
C HIS A 103 -24.87 26.96 -18.87
N PRO A 104 -25.83 26.19 -18.27
CA PRO A 104 -25.58 24.80 -17.87
C PRO A 104 -25.23 23.83 -18.99
N ARG A 105 -25.55 24.16 -20.25
CA ARG A 105 -25.26 23.30 -21.41
C ARG A 105 -23.89 23.60 -22.04
N GLU A 106 -23.14 24.57 -21.52
CA GLU A 106 -21.81 24.86 -22.02
C GLU A 106 -20.85 23.69 -21.74
N PRO A 107 -19.84 23.45 -22.58
CA PRO A 107 -18.84 22.42 -22.36
C PRO A 107 -17.90 22.73 -21.18
N LYS A 108 -18.08 23.89 -20.54
CA LYS A 108 -17.24 24.48 -19.52
C LYS A 108 -17.75 24.11 -18.13
N GLY A 109 -16.85 23.78 -17.21
CA GLY A 109 -17.18 23.37 -15.85
C GLY A 109 -17.17 21.84 -15.64
N ASN A 110 -17.65 21.41 -14.48
CA ASN A 110 -17.60 20.00 -14.08
C ASN A 110 -18.66 19.18 -14.82
N ASN A 111 -18.21 18.31 -15.74
CA ASN A 111 -19.09 17.35 -16.40
C ASN A 111 -19.21 16.03 -15.62
N LEU A 112 -20.34 15.35 -15.79
CA LEU A 112 -20.65 14.06 -15.14
C LEU A 112 -20.57 12.88 -16.11
N GLU A 113 -19.85 13.03 -17.22
CA GLU A 113 -19.71 11.97 -18.24
C GLU A 113 -19.00 10.73 -17.70
N TRP A 114 -18.10 10.90 -16.73
CA TRP A 114 -17.47 9.79 -16.03
C TRP A 114 -18.47 8.98 -15.20
N LEU A 115 -19.47 9.63 -14.59
CA LEU A 115 -20.50 8.98 -13.77
C LEU A 115 -21.50 8.20 -14.63
N LYS A 116 -21.82 8.73 -15.83
CA LYS A 116 -22.69 8.04 -16.80
C LYS A 116 -22.06 6.78 -17.39
N LYS A 117 -20.73 6.69 -17.38
CA LYS A 117 -19.93 5.60 -17.97
C LYS A 117 -19.40 4.61 -16.92
N LEU A 118 -19.61 4.90 -15.64
CA LEU A 118 -19.25 4.03 -14.53
C LEU A 118 -20.13 2.78 -14.53
#